data_AF-A0A4Q4VNM3-F1
#
_entry.id   AF-A0A4Q4VNM3-F1
#
_cell.length_a   1.000
_cell.length_b   1.000
_cell.length_c   1.000
_cell.angle_alpha   90.00
_cell.angle_beta   90.00
_cell.angle_gamma   90.00
#
_symmetry.space_group_name_H-M   'P 1'
#
loop_
_entity.id
_entity.type
_entity.pdbx_description
1 polymer ?
#
loop_
_entity_poly.entity_id
_entity_poly.type
_entity_poly.pdbx_seq_one_letter_code
_entity_poly.pdbx_strand_id
1 'polypeptide(L)'
;MIELRRKLTLYNQNNAPTEEDHYEAMLHLRQLVETMEEEQLESLELSLCYAEQARIFALLGDERGRRDKTRKALQLRLLCLGADHPSSVDLALQVHQ
;
A
#
# COMPACT_ATOMS: atom_id res chain seq x y z
N MET A 1 1.61 -15.87 2.32
CA MET A 1 2.05 -14.76 1.44
C MET A 1 1.83 -14.98 -0.05
N ILE A 2 2.30 -16.08 -0.69
CA ILE A 2 2.18 -16.27 -2.17
C ILE A 2 0.73 -16.16 -2.66
N GLU A 3 -0.22 -16.78 -1.95
CA GLU A 3 -1.64 -16.71 -2.32
C GLU A 3 -2.19 -15.27 -2.26
N LEU A 4 -1.84 -14.51 -1.20
CA LEU A 4 -2.25 -13.11 -1.05
C LEU A 4 -1.73 -12.25 -2.20
N ARG A 5 -0.44 -12.41 -2.55
CA ARG A 5 0.18 -11.72 -3.70
C ARG A 5 -0.54 -12.03 -5.00
N ARG A 6 -0.94 -13.30 -5.21
CA ARG A 6 -1.70 -13.71 -6.39
C ARG A 6 -3.07 -13.04 -6.44
N LYS A 7 -3.82 -13.03 -5.33
CA LYS A 7 -5.14 -12.37 -5.27
C LYS A 7 -5.04 -10.87 -5.56
N LEU A 8 -4.03 -10.19 -5.01
CA LEU A 8 -3.78 -8.78 -5.28
C LEU A 8 -3.37 -8.51 -6.73
N THR A 9 -2.63 -9.43 -7.35
CA THR A 9 -2.30 -9.35 -8.78
C THR A 9 -3.57 -9.42 -9.64
N LEU A 10 -4.49 -10.34 -9.33
CA LEU A 10 -5.76 -10.46 -10.04
C LEU A 10 -6.62 -9.21 -9.86
N TYR A 11 -6.70 -8.68 -8.63
CA TYR A 11 -7.39 -7.44 -8.34
C TYR A 11 -6.83 -6.26 -9.15
N ASN A 12 -5.51 -6.12 -9.24
CA ASN A 12 -4.87 -5.05 -10.03
C ASN A 12 -5.06 -5.21 -11.55
N GLN A 13 -5.36 -6.41 -12.04
CA GLN A 13 -5.70 -6.67 -13.44
C GLN A 13 -7.18 -6.44 -13.74
N ASN A 14 -8.02 -6.28 -12.72
CA ASN A 14 -9.43 -5.95 -12.90
C ASN A 14 -9.56 -4.48 -13.34
N ASN A 15 -10.05 -4.25 -14.55
CA ASN A 15 -10.20 -2.91 -15.12
C ASN A 15 -11.41 -2.14 -14.57
N ALA A 16 -12.33 -2.81 -13.88
CA ALA A 16 -13.53 -2.20 -13.30
C ALA A 16 -13.86 -2.84 -11.93
N PRO A 17 -13.00 -2.63 -10.91
CA PRO A 17 -13.24 -3.16 -9.59
C PRO A 17 -14.48 -2.51 -8.97
N THR A 18 -15.30 -3.35 -8.35
CA THR A 18 -16.45 -2.93 -7.55
C THR A 18 -15.99 -2.49 -6.16
N GLU A 19 -16.91 -1.90 -5.40
CA GLU A 19 -16.64 -1.57 -3.99
C GLU A 19 -16.36 -2.83 -3.16
N GLU A 20 -17.00 -3.95 -3.44
CA GLU A 20 -16.73 -5.24 -2.78
C GLU A 20 -15.31 -5.74 -3.06
N ASP A 21 -14.86 -5.61 -4.32
CA ASP A 21 -13.48 -5.94 -4.71
C ASP A 21 -12.46 -5.08 -3.93
N HIS A 22 -12.78 -3.81 -3.65
CA HIS A 22 -11.94 -2.93 -2.83
C HIS A 22 -11.79 -3.45 -1.39
N TYR A 23 -12.89 -3.88 -0.77
CA TYR A 23 -12.84 -4.43 0.59
C TYR A 23 -12.11 -5.77 0.65
N GLU A 24 -12.31 -6.66 -0.33
CA GLU A 24 -11.59 -7.94 -0.39
C GLU A 24 -10.08 -7.71 -0.59
N ALA A 25 -9.70 -6.83 -1.50
CA ALA A 25 -8.29 -6.47 -1.70
C ALA A 25 -7.68 -5.83 -0.45
N MET A 26 -8.41 -4.95 0.25
CA MET A 26 -7.96 -4.36 1.51
C MET A 26 -7.74 -5.43 2.60
N LEU A 27 -8.61 -6.44 2.69
CA LEU A 27 -8.45 -7.55 3.63
C LEU A 27 -7.16 -8.32 3.35
N HIS A 28 -6.91 -8.67 2.08
CA HIS A 28 -5.69 -9.39 1.69
C HIS A 28 -4.41 -8.58 1.90
N LEU A 29 -4.46 -7.27 1.61
CA LEU A 29 -3.33 -6.37 1.88
C LEU A 29 -3.03 -6.28 3.37
N ARG A 30 -4.04 -6.21 4.25
CA ARG A 30 -3.83 -6.15 5.71
C ARG A 30 -3.17 -7.42 6.22
N GLN A 31 -3.67 -8.58 5.81
CA GLN A 31 -3.07 -9.88 6.16
C GLN A 31 -1.61 -9.98 5.69
N LEU A 32 -1.31 -9.48 4.48
CA LEU A 32 0.06 -9.50 3.95
C LEU A 32 0.97 -8.57 4.75
N VAL A 33 0.52 -7.35 5.04
CA VAL A 33 1.26 -6.39 5.87
C VAL A 33 1.53 -6.96 7.25
N GLU A 34 0.53 -7.52 7.92
CA GLU A 34 0.68 -8.13 9.25
C GLU A 34 1.74 -9.23 9.24
N THR A 35 1.69 -10.13 8.25
CA THR A 35 2.70 -11.19 8.09
C THR A 35 4.11 -10.61 7.91
N MET A 36 4.26 -9.57 7.09
CA MET A 36 5.57 -8.94 6.83
C MET A 36 6.09 -8.16 8.02
N GLU A 37 5.22 -7.51 8.80
CA GLU A 37 5.60 -6.81 10.03
C GLU A 37 6.02 -7.79 11.13
N GLU A 38 5.33 -8.93 11.28
CA GLU A 38 5.71 -10.00 12.19
C GLU A 38 7.08 -10.60 11.85
N GLU A 39 7.39 -10.73 10.57
CA GLU A 39 8.70 -11.18 10.06
C GLU A 39 9.76 -10.06 10.05
N GLN A 40 9.42 -8.83 10.51
CA GLN A 40 10.30 -7.66 10.54
C GLN A 40 10.90 -7.29 9.15
N LEU A 41 10.11 -7.46 8.09
CA LEU A 41 10.53 -7.23 6.72
C LEU A 41 10.36 -5.76 6.30
N GLU A 42 11.30 -4.92 6.73
CA GLU A 42 11.40 -3.53 6.28
C GLU A 42 11.86 -3.48 4.82
N SER A 43 10.90 -3.50 3.89
CA SER A 43 11.16 -3.70 2.47
C SER A 43 10.36 -2.77 1.56
N LEU A 44 10.81 -2.64 0.32
CA LEU A 44 10.06 -1.96 -0.73
C LEU A 44 8.72 -2.64 -1.03
N GLU A 45 8.63 -3.95 -0.84
CA GLU A 45 7.38 -4.68 -0.98
C GLU A 45 6.37 -4.27 0.10
N LEU A 46 6.82 -4.12 1.35
CA LEU A 46 5.94 -3.65 2.43
C LEU A 46 5.49 -2.21 2.16
N SER A 47 6.39 -1.36 1.63
CA SER A 47 6.04 -0.01 1.19
C SER A 47 4.97 -0.01 0.08
N LEU A 48 5.09 -0.91 -0.89
CA LEU A 48 4.09 -1.09 -1.96
C LEU A 48 2.74 -1.53 -1.39
N CYS A 49 2.72 -2.48 -0.45
CA CYS A 49 1.48 -2.91 0.20
C CYS A 49 0.79 -1.73 0.90
N TYR A 50 1.55 -0.87 1.58
CA TYR A 50 1.00 0.33 2.19
C TYR A 50 0.51 1.37 1.17
N ALA A 51 1.20 1.55 0.04
CA ALA A 51 0.74 2.42 -1.02
C ALA A 51 -0.56 1.92 -1.67
N GLU A 52 -0.71 0.61 -1.88
CA GLU A 52 -1.96 0.03 -2.37
C GLU A 52 -3.11 0.16 -1.38
N GLN A 53 -2.86 -0.01 -0.07
CA GLN A 53 -3.87 0.30 0.95
C GLN A 53 -4.29 1.77 0.87
N ALA A 54 -3.34 2.71 0.72
CA ALA A 54 -3.65 4.12 0.58
C ALA A 54 -4.53 4.39 -0.65
N ARG A 55 -4.20 3.78 -1.80
CA ARG A 55 -4.99 3.88 -3.03
C ARG A 55 -6.43 3.39 -2.84
N ILE A 56 -6.61 2.23 -2.20
CA ILE A 56 -7.95 1.69 -1.93
C ILE A 56 -8.72 2.59 -0.96
N PHE A 57 -8.09 3.10 0.10
CA PHE A 57 -8.75 4.06 1.00
C PHE A 57 -9.22 5.31 0.26
N ALA A 58 -8.43 5.83 -0.69
CA ALA A 58 -8.85 6.94 -1.53
C ALA A 58 -10.09 6.62 -2.39
N LEU A 59 -10.14 5.41 -2.97
CA LEU A 59 -11.29 4.94 -3.76
C LEU A 59 -12.56 4.79 -2.91
N LEU A 60 -12.40 4.42 -1.64
CA LEU A 60 -13.48 4.33 -0.65
C LEU A 60 -13.82 5.69 0.00
N GLY A 61 -13.12 6.77 -0.37
CA GLY A 61 -13.31 8.11 0.20
C GLY A 61 -12.77 8.28 1.63
N ASP A 62 -12.02 7.33 2.17
CA ASP A 62 -11.37 7.42 3.48
C ASP A 62 -10.03 8.15 3.38
N GLU A 63 -10.11 9.48 3.42
CA GLU A 63 -8.95 10.35 3.32
C GLU A 63 -7.98 10.21 4.50
N ARG A 64 -8.49 9.87 5.69
CA ARG A 64 -7.65 9.67 6.87
C ARG A 64 -6.83 8.38 6.71
N GLY A 65 -7.49 7.29 6.35
CA GLY A 65 -6.86 6.00 6.06
C GLY A 65 -5.82 6.13 4.95
N ARG A 66 -6.15 6.86 3.88
CA ARG A 66 -5.21 7.16 2.78
C ARG A 66 -3.92 7.78 3.32
N ARG A 67 -4.02 8.92 4.02
CA ARG A 67 -2.85 9.66 4.54
C ARG A 67 -2.00 8.83 5.47
N ASP A 68 -2.62 8.07 6.37
CA ASP A 68 -1.90 7.23 7.34
C ASP A 68 -1.07 6.15 6.63
N LYS A 69 -1.63 5.52 5.59
CA LYS A 69 -0.92 4.49 4.82
C LYS A 69 0.14 5.08 3.89
N THR A 70 -0.11 6.24 3.27
CA THR A 70 0.92 6.95 2.50
C THR A 70 2.15 7.28 3.36
N ARG A 71 1.95 7.73 4.62
CA ARG A 71 3.07 7.98 5.54
C ARG A 71 3.90 6.74 5.84
N LYS A 72 3.24 5.60 6.12
CA LYS A 72 3.94 4.33 6.34
C LYS A 72 4.74 3.89 5.12
N ALA A 73 4.14 4.00 3.93
CA ALA A 73 4.82 3.71 2.67
C ALA A 73 6.04 4.62 2.44
N LEU A 74 5.91 5.92 2.76
CA LEU A 74 7.01 6.88 2.66
C LEU A 74 8.16 6.53 3.61
N GLN A 75 7.86 6.20 4.87
CA GLN A 75 8.88 5.82 5.86
C GLN A 75 9.77 4.69 5.35
N LEU A 76 9.18 3.64 4.78
CA LEU A 76 9.93 2.51 4.23
C LEU A 76 10.72 2.86 2.97
N ARG A 77 10.19 3.73 2.10
CA ARG A 77 10.93 4.20 0.91
C ARG A 77 12.11 5.07 1.28
N LEU A 78 11.97 5.94 2.29
CA LEU A 78 13.08 6.71 2.83
C LEU A 78 14.17 5.80 3.38
N LEU A 79 13.79 4.75 4.11
CA LEU A 79 14.72 3.77 4.64
C LEU A 79 15.45 2.98 3.54
N CYS A 80 14.74 2.51 2.52
CA CYS A 80 15.30 1.63 1.49
C CYS A 80 16.03 2.37 0.37
N LEU A 81 15.58 3.57 -0.01
CA LEU A 81 16.02 4.29 -1.22
C LEU A 81 16.67 5.64 -0.92
N GLY A 82 16.45 6.20 0.27
CA GLY A 82 16.85 7.56 0.62
C GLY A 82 15.82 8.63 0.23
N ALA A 83 16.07 9.86 0.69
CA ALA A 83 15.16 11.00 0.54
C ALA A 83 15.08 11.56 -0.89
N ASP A 84 16.20 11.56 -1.60
CA ASP A 84 16.30 12.16 -2.95
C ASP A 84 15.82 11.22 -4.06
N HIS A 85 15.50 9.98 -3.73
CA HIS A 85 14.98 9.03 -4.71
C HIS A 85 13.60 9.51 -5.21
N PRO A 86 13.33 9.53 -6.53
CA PRO A 86 12.06 10.04 -7.08
C PRO A 86 10.82 9.45 -6.42
N SER A 87 10.81 8.13 -6.20
CA SER A 87 9.69 7.47 -5.52
C SER A 87 9.44 7.94 -4.08
N SER A 88 10.47 8.42 -3.36
CA SER A 88 10.32 8.99 -2.01
C SER A 88 9.75 10.40 -2.09
N VAL A 89 10.25 11.21 -3.03
CA VAL A 89 9.78 12.57 -3.30
C VAL A 89 8.31 12.57 -3.71
N ASP A 90 7.93 11.72 -4.66
CA ASP A 90 6.55 11.61 -5.15
C ASP A 90 5.57 11.26 -4.02
N LEU A 91 5.96 10.33 -3.13
CA LEU A 91 5.13 9.97 -2.00
C LEU A 91 5.03 11.09 -0.96
N ALA A 92 6.11 11.83 -0.72
CA ALA A 92 6.10 12.97 0.19
C ALA A 92 5.09 14.02 -0.27
N LEU A 93 5.01 14.30 -1.58
CA LEU A 93 4.01 15.20 -2.15
C LEU A 93 2.58 14.71 -1.86
N GLN A 94 2.31 13.41 -1.98
CA GLN A 94 0.99 12.83 -1.72
C GLN A 94 0.54 12.86 -0.26
N VAL A 95 1.48 12.95 0.70
CA VAL A 95 1.16 13.11 2.14
C VAL A 95 0.65 14.51 2.45
N HIS A 96 1.08 15.51 1.69
CA HIS A 96 0.79 16.93 1.95
C HIS A 96 -0.40 17.50 1.16
N GLN A 97 -0.98 16.70 0.25
CA GLN A 97 -2.24 16.97 -0.44
C GLN A 97 -3.42 16.48 0.43
#